data_AF-A0AA43JA90-F1
#
_entry.id   AF-A0AA43JA90-F1
#
_cell.length_a   1.000
_cell.length_b   1.000
_cell.length_c   1.000
_cell.angle_alpha   90.00
_cell.angle_beta   90.00
_cell.angle_gamma   90.00
#
_symmetry.space_group_name_H-M   'P 1'
#
loop_
_entity.id
_entity.type
_entity.pdbx_description
1 polymer ?
#
loop_
_entity_poly.entity_id
_entity_poly.type
_entity_poly.pdbx_seq_one_letter_code
_entity_poly.pdbx_strand_id
1 'polypeptide(L)'
;MAARAESQGTWNDTRCLVFVHGVGADKMDPRVAFSRHGTYAALLKAKSLRLIRFVGLSGHSRPARLVQALHEFDVDVLLNAVNFRDRQNLL
;
A
#
# COMPACT_ATOMS: atom_id res chain seq x y z
N MET A 1 -8.24 -33.02 25.29
CA MET A 1 -8.70 -31.62 25.18
C MET A 1 -7.57 -30.72 25.65
N ALA A 2 -6.87 -30.05 24.74
CA ALA A 2 -5.83 -29.09 25.08
C ALA A 2 -6.41 -27.67 24.94
N ALA A 3 -6.41 -26.93 26.04
CA ALA A 3 -6.87 -25.55 26.10
C ALA A 3 -6.05 -24.69 25.12
N ARG A 4 -6.75 -24.01 24.21
CA ARG A 4 -6.17 -22.95 23.38
C ARG A 4 -5.76 -21.83 24.32
N ALA A 5 -4.46 -21.59 24.43
CA ALA A 5 -3.94 -20.37 25.04
C ALA A 5 -4.31 -19.20 24.14
N GLU A 6 -5.40 -18.51 24.49
CA GLU A 6 -5.69 -17.15 24.07
C GLU A 6 -4.58 -16.27 24.64
N SER A 7 -3.58 -15.92 23.82
CA SER A 7 -2.56 -14.96 24.22
C SER A 7 -3.15 -13.56 24.15
N GLN A 8 -3.42 -13.01 25.33
CA GLN A 8 -3.73 -11.61 25.57
C GLN A 8 -2.48 -10.76 25.27
N GLY A 9 -2.72 -9.60 24.64
CA GLY A 9 -1.75 -8.88 23.80
C GLY A 9 -0.54 -8.26 24.49
N THR A 10 0.56 -8.15 23.74
CA THR A 10 1.80 -7.47 24.13
C THR A 10 2.42 -6.72 22.94
N TRP A 11 2.50 -5.38 23.06
CA TRP A 11 3.41 -4.40 22.43
C TRP A 11 3.58 -4.23 20.89
N ASN A 12 2.82 -4.85 19.98
CA ASN A 12 2.94 -4.53 18.53
C ASN A 12 1.63 -4.62 17.72
N ASP A 13 0.53 -4.19 18.33
CA ASP A 13 -0.82 -4.13 17.76
C ASP A 13 -0.84 -3.56 16.33
N THR A 14 -1.52 -4.26 15.44
CA THR A 14 -1.59 -4.07 13.99
C THR A 14 -2.22 -2.73 13.57
N ARG A 15 -1.52 -1.64 13.85
CA ARG A 15 -1.83 -0.27 13.42
C ARG A 15 -0.83 0.21 12.37
N CYS A 16 -0.33 -0.72 11.55
CA CYS A 16 0.66 -0.40 10.52
C CYS A 16 -0.05 -0.11 9.19
N LEU A 17 0.25 1.06 8.64
CA LEU A 17 0.00 1.44 7.26
C LEU A 17 1.29 1.18 6.48
N VAL A 18 1.20 0.37 5.42
CA VAL A 18 2.35 0.01 4.58
C VAL A 18 2.05 0.36 3.13
N PHE A 19 3.06 0.89 2.44
CA PHE A 19 2.90 1.38 1.07
C PHE A 19 3.62 0.50 0.05
N VAL A 20 3.00 0.30 -1.12
CA VAL A 20 3.76 0.08 -2.35
C VAL A 20 4.38 1.42 -2.73
N HIS A 21 5.69 1.57 -2.49
CA HIS A 21 6.38 2.84 -2.66
C HIS A 21 6.88 3.05 -4.09
N GLY A 22 6.75 4.27 -4.60
CA GLY A 22 7.39 4.69 -5.85
C GLY A 22 6.61 4.31 -7.12
N VAL A 23 5.28 4.20 -7.05
CA VAL A 23 4.41 3.82 -8.18
C VAL A 23 4.55 4.76 -9.39
N GLY A 24 5.00 6.00 -9.18
CA GLY A 24 5.24 6.98 -10.24
C GLY A 24 6.59 6.87 -10.98
N ALA A 25 7.54 6.08 -10.46
CA ALA A 25 8.94 6.10 -10.89
C ALA A 25 9.15 5.44 -12.26
N ASP A 26 10.15 5.91 -13.02
CA ASP A 26 10.44 5.42 -14.38
C ASP A 26 10.79 3.93 -14.43
N LYS A 27 11.49 3.46 -13.41
CA LYS A 27 11.94 2.06 -13.30
C LYS A 27 10.89 1.14 -12.65
N MET A 28 9.74 1.67 -12.25
CA MET A 28 8.66 0.87 -11.67
C MET A 28 7.87 0.21 -12.80
N ASP A 29 7.88 -1.12 -12.84
CA ASP A 29 7.04 -1.91 -13.76
C ASP A 29 5.74 -2.32 -13.05
N PRO A 30 4.57 -1.77 -13.44
CA PRO A 30 3.29 -2.10 -12.79
C PRO A 30 2.93 -3.58 -12.96
N ARG A 31 3.38 -4.22 -14.05
CA ARG A 31 3.13 -5.65 -14.29
C ARG A 31 3.86 -6.54 -13.29
N VAL A 32 4.90 -6.03 -12.64
CA VAL A 32 5.64 -6.75 -11.59
C VAL A 32 5.03 -6.42 -10.24
N ALA A 33 4.93 -5.13 -9.89
CA ALA A 33 4.49 -4.67 -8.57
C ALA A 33 3.06 -5.10 -8.22
N PHE A 34 2.17 -5.14 -9.22
CA PHE A 34 0.76 -5.52 -9.08
C PHE A 34 0.44 -6.93 -9.60
N SER A 35 1.45 -7.73 -9.96
CA SER A 35 1.22 -9.14 -10.28
C SER A 35 0.75 -9.94 -9.07
N ARG A 36 0.26 -11.16 -9.32
CA ARG A 36 -0.07 -12.16 -8.28
C ARG A 36 1.09 -12.49 -7.32
N HIS A 37 2.34 -12.21 -7.72
CA HIS A 37 3.55 -12.42 -6.91
C HIS A 37 4.27 -11.11 -6.59
N GLY A 38 3.65 -9.98 -6.88
CA GLY A 38 4.19 -8.64 -6.67
C GLY A 38 4.04 -8.16 -5.24
N THR A 39 4.62 -6.99 -4.98
CA THR A 39 4.56 -6.31 -3.68
C THR A 39 3.13 -6.09 -3.22
N TYR A 40 2.22 -5.67 -4.11
CA TYR A 40 0.83 -5.42 -3.76
C TYR A 40 0.12 -6.70 -3.25
N ALA A 41 0.28 -7.83 -3.95
CA ALA A 41 -0.28 -9.11 -3.54
C ALA A 41 0.27 -9.58 -2.18
N ALA A 42 1.56 -9.35 -1.92
CA ALA A 42 2.17 -9.65 -0.62
C ALA A 42 1.57 -8.81 0.51
N LEU A 43 1.31 -7.52 0.27
CA LEU A 43 0.66 -6.65 1.26
C LEU A 43 -0.81 -7.05 1.51
N LEU A 44 -1.57 -7.42 0.48
CA LEU A 44 -2.92 -7.97 0.67
C LEU A 44 -2.89 -9.26 1.49
N LYS A 45 -1.92 -10.14 1.25
CA LYS A 45 -1.74 -11.34 2.07
C LYS A 45 -1.41 -10.99 3.52
N ALA A 46 -0.51 -10.05 3.76
CA ALA A 46 -0.18 -9.56 5.10
C ALA A 46 -1.40 -8.96 5.82
N LYS A 47 -2.25 -8.20 5.12
CA LYS A 47 -3.51 -7.66 5.63
C LYS A 47 -4.48 -8.80 6.02
N SER A 48 -4.61 -9.83 5.17
CA SER A 48 -5.45 -11.02 5.45
C SER A 48 -4.99 -11.82 6.68
N LEU A 49 -3.68 -11.86 6.94
CA LEU A 49 -3.07 -12.50 8.10
C LEU A 49 -3.09 -11.61 9.35
N ARG A 50 -3.68 -10.42 9.26
CA ARG A 50 -3.71 -9.40 10.32
C ARG A 50 -2.31 -9.06 10.82
N LEU A 51 -1.33 -8.95 9.92
CA LEU A 51 0.02 -8.43 10.22
C LEU A 51 0.10 -6.91 10.01
N ILE A 52 -0.75 -6.38 9.12
CA ILE A 52 -0.93 -4.95 8.86
C ILE A 52 -2.42 -4.64 8.78
N ARG A 53 -2.80 -3.35 8.89
CA ARG A 53 -4.20 -2.93 8.85
C ARG A 53 -4.58 -2.18 7.59
N PHE A 54 -3.66 -1.37 7.06
CA PHE A 54 -3.90 -0.55 5.89
C PHE A 54 -2.80 -0.75 4.85
N VAL A 55 -3.20 -0.80 3.59
CA VAL A 55 -2.33 -0.84 2.42
C VAL A 55 -2.51 0.47 1.66
N GLY A 56 -1.40 1.13 1.34
CA GLY A 56 -1.42 2.35 0.55
C GLY A 56 -0.55 2.28 -0.69
N LEU A 57 -0.72 3.26 -1.56
CA LEU A 57 0.17 3.53 -2.69
C LEU A 57 0.84 4.87 -2.47
N SER A 58 2.12 4.97 -2.80
CA SER A 58 2.82 6.25 -2.74
C SER A 58 3.66 6.55 -3.97
N GLY A 59 3.83 7.83 -4.27
CA GLY A 59 4.58 8.29 -5.42
C GLY A 59 4.91 9.77 -5.38
N HIS A 60 6.02 10.13 -6.02
CA HIS A 60 6.51 11.51 -6.15
C HIS A 60 6.36 12.05 -7.58
N SER A 61 5.80 11.26 -8.50
CA SER A 61 5.79 11.57 -9.93
C SER A 61 4.55 10.98 -10.58
N ARG A 62 4.07 11.59 -11.67
CA ARG A 62 2.96 11.08 -12.50
C ARG A 62 1.72 10.68 -11.68
N PRO A 63 1.11 11.65 -10.98
CA PRO A 63 -0.02 11.40 -10.07
C PRO A 63 -1.22 10.77 -10.78
N ALA A 64 -1.39 11.00 -12.09
CA ALA A 64 -2.41 10.32 -12.89
C ALA A 64 -2.32 8.78 -12.79
N ARG A 65 -1.11 8.21 -12.66
CA ARG A 65 -0.94 6.76 -12.44
C ARG A 65 -1.42 6.31 -11.06
N LEU A 66 -1.29 7.16 -10.05
CA LEU A 66 -1.80 6.91 -8.71
C LEU A 66 -3.34 6.95 -8.71
N VAL A 67 -3.93 7.90 -9.45
CA VAL A 67 -5.39 7.99 -9.64
C VAL A 67 -5.92 6.76 -10.37
N GLN A 68 -5.28 6.35 -11.47
CA GLN A 68 -5.64 5.12 -12.18
C GLN A 68 -5.55 3.90 -11.25
N ALA A 69 -4.50 3.80 -10.44
CA ALA A 69 -4.35 2.71 -9.48
C ALA A 69 -5.45 2.69 -8.40
N LEU A 70 -6.04 3.84 -8.01
CA LEU A 70 -7.20 3.88 -7.11
C LEU A 70 -8.47 3.28 -7.75
N HIS A 71 -8.61 3.38 -9.07
CA HIS A 71 -9.73 2.76 -9.77
C HIS A 71 -9.54 1.25 -9.99
N GLU A 72 -8.28 0.81 -10.10
CA GLU A 72 -7.93 -0.58 -10.43
C GLU A 72 -7.68 -1.46 -9.18
N PHE A 73 -7.30 -0.87 -8.05
CA PHE A 73 -6.85 -1.59 -6.86
C PHE A 73 -7.57 -1.14 -5.58
N ASP A 74 -7.88 -2.11 -4.72
CA ASP A 74 -8.46 -1.90 -3.40
C ASP A 74 -7.39 -1.49 -2.38
N VAL A 75 -7.14 -0.19 -2.30
CA VAL A 75 -6.15 0.42 -1.39
C VAL A 75 -6.81 1.43 -0.46
N ASP A 76 -6.34 1.49 0.78
CA ASP A 76 -6.95 2.29 1.83
C ASP A 76 -6.45 3.76 1.81
N VAL A 77 -5.22 4.00 1.34
CA VAL A 77 -4.56 5.31 1.43
C VAL A 77 -3.74 5.61 0.17
N LEU A 78 -3.82 6.86 -0.29
CA LEU A 78 -2.90 7.41 -1.28
C LEU A 78 -1.96 8.42 -0.62
N LEU A 79 -0.65 8.28 -0.82
CA LEU A 79 0.35 9.28 -0.45
C LEU A 79 1.02 9.83 -1.72
N ASN A 80 0.56 11.00 -2.15
CA ASN A 80 1.14 11.73 -3.28
C ASN A 80 1.86 12.97 -2.76
N ALA A 81 3.02 13.28 -3.34
CA ALA A 81 3.67 14.56 -3.10
C ALA A 81 2.83 15.68 -3.73
N VAL A 82 2.41 16.66 -2.93
CA VAL A 82 1.71 17.87 -3.40
C VAL A 82 2.27 19.05 -2.63
N ASN A 83 2.74 20.08 -3.35
CA ASN A 83 3.18 21.34 -2.76
C ASN A 83 2.83 22.53 -3.67
N PHE A 84 3.02 23.75 -3.15
CA PHE A 84 2.68 25.00 -3.84
C PHE A 84 3.37 25.17 -5.22
N ARG A 85 4.53 24.55 -5.44
CA ARG A 85 5.28 24.62 -6.71
C ARG A 85 4.98 23.45 -7.64
N ASP A 86 4.19 22.46 -7.22
CA ASP A 86 3.89 21.29 -8.04
C ASP A 86 2.89 21.64 -9.15
N ARG A 87 3.42 22.00 -10.31
CA ARG A 87 2.62 22.21 -11.53
C ARG A 87 2.13 20.91 -12.18
N GLN A 88 2.68 19.77 -11.77
CA GLN A 88 2.39 18.44 -12.34
C GLN A 88 1.41 17.63 -11.49
N ASN A 89 1.06 18.12 -10.28
CA ASN A 89 0.23 17.41 -9.30
C ASN A 89 -1.13 18.06 -9.00
N LEU A 90 -1.45 19.14 -9.70
CA LEU A 90 -2.79 19.70 -9.78
C LEU A 90 -3.46 19.07 -11.02
N LEU A 91 -4.62 18.46 -10.81
CA LEU A 91 -5.43 17.81 -11.84
C LEU A 91 -5.74 18.75 -13.02
#